data_AF-A0A9D8H0Z8-F1
#
_entry.id   AF-A0A9D8H0Z8-F1
#
_cell.length_a   1.000
_cell.length_b   1.000
_cell.length_c   1.000
_cell.angle_alpha   90.00
_cell.angle_beta   90.00
_cell.angle_gamma   90.00
#
_symmetry.space_group_name_H-M   'P 1'
#
loop_
_entity.id
_entity.type
_entity.pdbx_description
1 polymer ?
#
loop_
_entity_poly.entity_id
_entity_poly.type
_entity_poly.pdbx_seq_one_letter_code
_entity_poly.pdbx_strand_id
1 'polypeptide(L)'
;AGWTGILNLVIGLSVVLGIFNLLPVPMLDGGHLAMYLYEAIRGKPLSLQAQELGLKVGFTLVIGLALIATFNDIRHLVRLFT
;
A
#
# COMPACT_ATOMS: atom_id res chain seq x y z
N ALA A 1 6.94 -10.86 31.96
CA ALA A 1 6.49 -9.48 31.70
C ALA A 1 6.99 -8.93 30.36
N GLY A 2 8.28 -9.07 29.99
CA GLY A 2 8.80 -8.52 28.72
C GLY A 2 8.33 -9.25 27.43
N TRP A 3 8.31 -10.58 27.44
CA TRP A 3 7.95 -11.39 26.26
C TRP A 3 6.52 -11.15 25.75
N THR A 4 5.56 -10.94 26.66
CA THR A 4 4.17 -10.64 26.29
C THR A 4 4.04 -9.30 25.58
N GLY A 5 4.85 -8.30 25.94
CA GLY A 5 4.88 -7.01 25.25
C GLY A 5 5.40 -7.12 23.82
N ILE A 6 6.46 -7.91 23.62
CA ILE A 6 7.03 -8.17 22.29
C ILE A 6 6.02 -8.94 21.43
N LEU A 7 5.38 -9.97 21.97
CA LEU A 7 4.35 -10.74 21.26
C LEU A 7 3.17 -9.86 20.84
N ASN A 8 2.68 -9.00 21.74
CA ASN A 8 1.60 -8.07 21.41
C ASN A 8 1.99 -7.07 20.32
N LEU A 9 3.24 -6.59 20.34
CA LEU A 9 3.77 -5.71 19.29
C LEU A 9 3.84 -6.44 17.94
N VAL A 10 4.38 -7.66 17.91
CA VAL A 10 4.48 -8.46 16.68
C VAL A 10 3.10 -8.76 16.11
N ILE A 11 2.14 -9.14 16.96
CA ILE A 11 0.76 -9.39 16.55
C ILE A 11 0.14 -8.12 15.97
N GLY A 12 0.24 -6.99 16.68
CA GLY A 12 -0.31 -5.72 16.22
C GLY A 12 0.27 -5.27 14.88
N LEU A 13 1.61 -5.30 14.74
CA LEU A 13 2.27 -4.95 13.48
C LEU A 13 1.88 -5.90 12.35
N SER A 14 1.81 -7.22 12.62
CA SER A 14 1.45 -8.22 11.61
C SER A 14 0.03 -8.00 11.10
N VAL A 15 -0.92 -7.70 11.99
CA VAL A 15 -2.32 -7.41 11.61
C VAL A 15 -2.38 -6.15 10.77
N VAL A 16 -1.70 -5.08 11.18
CA VAL A 16 -1.65 -3.82 10.42
C VAL A 16 -1.07 -4.07 9.03
N LEU A 17 0.10 -4.72 8.94
CA LEU A 17 0.74 -5.04 7.67
C LEU A 17 -0.14 -5.93 6.78
N GLY A 18 -0.80 -6.94 7.36
CA GLY A 18 -1.72 -7.80 6.64
C GLY A 18 -2.91 -7.04 6.05
N ILE A 19 -3.52 -6.13 6.84
CA ILE A 19 -4.61 -5.28 6.37
C ILE A 19 -4.13 -4.34 5.25
N PHE A 20 -2.99 -3.67 5.44
CA PHE A 20 -2.44 -2.77 4.41
C PHE A 20 -2.12 -3.52 3.12
N ASN A 21 -1.51 -4.71 3.19
CA ASN A 21 -1.20 -5.51 2.00
C ASN A 21 -2.44 -5.99 1.26
N LEU A 22 -3.59 -6.16 1.92
CA LEU A 22 -4.85 -6.55 1.27
C LEU A 22 -5.60 -5.38 0.61
N LEU A 23 -5.14 -4.14 0.80
CA LEU A 23 -5.74 -2.98 0.12
C LEU A 23 -5.57 -3.10 -1.40
N PRO A 24 -6.53 -2.60 -2.20
CA PRO A 24 -6.48 -2.66 -3.67
C PRO A 24 -5.52 -1.58 -4.23
N VAL A 25 -4.27 -1.58 -3.78
CA VAL A 25 -3.21 -0.69 -4.24
C VAL A 25 -2.31 -1.45 -5.22
N PRO A 26 -2.12 -0.97 -6.47
CA PRO A 26 -1.30 -1.67 -7.46
C PRO A 26 0.19 -1.60 -7.09
N MET A 27 0.65 -2.60 -6.35
CA MET A 27 2.01 -2.94 -5.91
C MET A 27 1.94 -3.97 -4.76
N LEU A 28 0.81 -3.94 -4.01
CA LEU A 28 0.55 -4.81 -2.88
C LEU A 28 -0.16 -6.10 -3.33
N ASP A 29 -0.10 -7.13 -2.49
CA ASP A 29 -0.76 -8.43 -2.73
C ASP A 29 -2.26 -8.28 -3.01
N GLY A 30 -2.91 -7.32 -2.34
CA GLY A 30 -4.30 -6.92 -2.50
C GLY A 30 -4.62 -6.30 -3.86
N GLY A 31 -3.64 -5.65 -4.50
CA GLY A 31 -3.77 -5.15 -5.87
C GLY A 31 -3.90 -6.29 -6.88
N HIS A 32 -3.13 -7.37 -6.70
CA HIS A 32 -3.25 -8.57 -7.51
C HIS A 32 -4.58 -9.29 -7.27
N LEU A 33 -4.99 -9.42 -6.00
CA LEU A 33 -6.31 -9.97 -5.64
C LEU A 33 -7.45 -9.17 -6.28
N ALA A 34 -7.38 -7.84 -6.29
CA ALA A 34 -8.39 -7.00 -6.93
C ALA A 34 -8.45 -7.21 -8.45
N MET A 35 -7.29 -7.38 -9.10
CA MET A 35 -7.23 -7.72 -10.53
C MET A 35 -7.80 -9.10 -10.82
N TYR A 36 -7.50 -10.11 -10.00
CA TYR A 36 -8.09 -11.45 -10.15
C TYR A 36 -9.58 -11.46 -9.89
N LEU A 37 -10.07 -10.70 -8.91
CA LEU A 37 -11.51 -10.55 -8.68
C LEU A 37 -12.18 -9.89 -9.89
N TYR A 38 -11.54 -8.89 -10.47
CA TYR A 38 -12.00 -8.27 -11.72
C TYR A 38 -12.00 -9.25 -12.89
N GLU A 39 -10.97 -10.07 -13.05
CA GLU A 39 -10.92 -11.14 -14.05
C GLU A 39 -12.01 -12.18 -13.85
N ALA A 40 -12.28 -12.57 -12.60
CA ALA A 40 -13.33 -13.53 -12.25
C ALA A 40 -14.73 -12.99 -12.63
N ILE A 41 -14.99 -11.70 -12.40
CA ILE A 41 -16.24 -11.04 -12.80
C ILE A 41 -16.32 -10.91 -14.33
N ARG A 42 -15.21 -10.57 -14.99
CA ARG A 42 -15.15 -10.35 -16.45
C ARG A 42 -15.14 -11.65 -17.25
N GLY A 43 -14.73 -12.76 -16.64
CA GLY A 43 -14.59 -14.08 -17.27
C GLY A 43 -13.50 -14.15 -18.35
N LYS A 44 -12.61 -13.15 -18.43
CA LYS A 44 -11.51 -13.08 -19.41
C LYS A 44 -10.25 -12.54 -18.73
N PRO A 45 -9.06 -13.09 -19.04
CA PRO A 45 -7.82 -12.62 -18.45
C PRO A 45 -7.53 -11.16 -18.85
N LEU A 46 -6.93 -10.40 -17.93
CA LEU A 46 -6.39 -9.08 -18.24
C LEU A 46 -5.20 -9.24 -19.18
N SER A 47 -5.12 -8.38 -20.19
CA SER A 47 -3.92 -8.28 -21.02
C SER A 47 -2.73 -7.84 -20.17
N LEU A 48 -1.54 -8.38 -20.46
CA LEU A 48 -0.26 -7.96 -19.86
C LEU A 48 -0.10 -6.42 -19.84
N GLN A 49 -0.47 -5.74 -20.93
CA GLN A 49 -0.43 -4.27 -21.03
C GLN A 49 -1.29 -3.56 -19.98
N ALA A 50 -2.44 -4.14 -19.62
CA ALA A 50 -3.35 -3.57 -18.62
C ALA A 50 -2.82 -3.78 -17.20
N GLN A 51 -2.18 -4.93 -16.94
CA GLN A 51 -1.51 -5.19 -15.66
C GLN A 51 -0.30 -4.28 -15.47
N GLU A 52 0.54 -4.12 -16.50
CA GLU A 52 1.69 -3.22 -16.49
C GLU A 52 1.26 -1.76 -16.30
N LEU A 53 0.19 -1.32 -16.98
CA LEU A 53 -0.36 0.01 -16.80
C LEU A 53 -0.89 0.20 -15.37
N GLY A 54 -1.62 -0.79 -14.85
CA GLY A 54 -2.11 -0.78 -13.46
C GLY A 54 -0.97 -0.63 -12.46
N LEU A 55 0.09 -1.44 -12.60
CA LEU A 55 1.28 -1.37 -11.75
C LEU A 55 1.99 -0.01 -11.84
N LYS A 56 2.20 0.49 -13.06
CA LYS A 56 2.87 1.78 -13.28
C LYS A 56 2.09 2.95 -12.70
N VAL A 57 0.76 2.93 -12.85
CA VAL A 57 -0.14 3.93 -12.26
C VAL A 57 -0.10 3.83 -10.74
N GLY A 58 -0.23 2.64 -10.16
CA GLY A 58 -0.16 2.44 -8.71
C GLY A 58 1.18 2.89 -8.12
N PHE A 59 2.29 2.50 -8.75
CA PHE A 59 3.63 2.95 -8.34
C PHE A 59 3.76 4.47 -8.35
N THR A 60 3.33 5.10 -9.44
CA THR A 60 3.42 6.57 -9.59
C THR A 60 2.57 7.28 -8.54
N LEU A 61 1.37 6.77 -8.24
CA LEU A 61 0.51 7.30 -7.19
C LEU A 61 1.15 7.17 -5.81
N VAL A 62 1.68 5.99 -5.46
CA VAL A 62 2.32 5.75 -4.16
C VAL A 62 3.52 6.66 -3.96
N ILE A 63 4.42 6.73 -4.96
CA ILE A 63 5.59 7.61 -4.91
C ILE A 63 5.18 9.08 -4.87
N GLY A 64 4.20 9.49 -5.69
CA GLY A 64 3.68 10.85 -5.68
C GLY A 64 3.13 11.25 -4.33
N LEU A 65 2.31 10.40 -3.71
CA LEU A 65 1.79 10.60 -2.36
C LEU A 65 2.90 10.66 -1.32
N ALA A 66 3.88 9.76 -1.39
CA ALA A 66 5.03 9.76 -0.47
C ALA A 66 5.83 11.08 -0.56
N LEU A 67 6.07 11.59 -1.77
CA LEU A 67 6.74 12.88 -1.98
C LEU A 67 5.93 14.05 -1.41
N ILE A 68 4.62 14.09 -1.67
CA ILE A 68 3.73 15.14 -1.15
C ILE A 68 3.68 15.10 0.38
N ALA A 69 3.53 13.91 0.97
CA ALA A 69 3.52 13.72 2.41
C ALA A 69 4.84 14.16 3.03
N THR A 70 5.98 13.70 2.48
CA THR A 70 7.32 14.07 2.95
C THR A 70 7.54 15.58 2.88
N PHE A 71 7.13 16.22 1.78
CA PHE A 71 7.22 17.68 1.65
C PHE A 71 6.34 18.40 2.68
N ASN A 72 5.14 17.88 2.94
CA ASN A 72 4.26 18.42 3.96
C ASN A 72 4.86 18.29 5.36
N ASP A 73 5.43 17.14 5.68
CA ASP A 73 6.07 16.85 6.97
C ASP A 73 7.29 17.76 7.18
N ILE A 74 8.12 17.97 6.14
CA ILE A 74 9.25 18.91 6.18
C ILE A 74 8.76 20.34 6.44
N ARG A 75 7.73 20.80 5.72
CA ARG A 75 7.17 22.14 5.93
C ARG A 75 6.61 22.31 7.34
N HIS A 76 5.93 21.28 7.84
CA HIS A 76 5.42 21.26 9.20
C HIS A 76 6.56 21.33 10.21
N LEU A 77 7.62 20.55 10.01
CA LEU A 77 8.81 20.55 10.85
C LEU A 77 9.49 21.92 10.86
N VAL A 78 9.72 22.55 9.69
CA VAL A 78 10.33 23.88 9.60
C VAL A 78 9.48 24.95 10.31
N ARG A 79 8.15 24.88 10.18
CA ARG A 79 7.21 25.78 10.89
C ARG A 79 7.22 25.60 12.40
N LEU A 80 7.59 24.43 12.91
CA LEU A 80 7.72 24.23 14.36
C LEU A 80 8.99 24.89 14.93
N PHE A 81 10.00 25.11 14.09
CA PHE A 81 11.29 25.70 14.50
C PHE A 81 11.41 27.21 14.22
N THR A 82 10.48 27.80 13.47
CA THR A 82 10.44 29.25 13.16
C THR A 82 9.29 29.90 13.92
#